data_AF-A0A7V6GXB3-F1
#
_entry.id   AF-A0A7V6GXB3-F1
#
_cell.length_a   1.000
_cell.length_b   1.000
_cell.length_c   1.000
_cell.angle_alpha   90.00
_cell.angle_beta   90.00
_cell.angle_gamma   90.00
#
_symmetry.space_group_name_H-M   'P 1'
#
loop_
_entity.id
_entity.type
_entity.pdbx_description
1 polymer ?
#
loop_
_entity_poly.entity_id
_entity_poly.type
_entity_poly.pdbx_seq_one_letter_code
_entity_poly.pdbx_strand_id
1 'polypeptide(L)'
;MTVSQITDAYYTTATTVQNVRTSYANNGLEATIRRKKRETPLVPLKVTGDVEAHIVSLACGSSSEGYECWTVHLLADKCVELDYVESLSHMTVARVLKKRI
;
A
#
# COMPACT_ATOMS: atom_id res chain seq x y z
N MET A 1 36.25 -19.41 0.80
CA MET A 1 35.53 -20.69 0.69
C MET A 1 35.06 -20.87 -0.74
N THR A 2 35.25 -22.05 -1.34
CA THR A 2 34.67 -22.37 -2.65
C THR A 2 33.17 -22.62 -2.52
N VAL A 3 32.41 -22.49 -3.61
CA VAL A 3 30.96 -22.75 -3.60
C VAL A 3 30.65 -24.16 -3.06
N SER A 4 31.49 -25.14 -3.41
CA SER A 4 31.37 -26.53 -2.92
C SER A 4 31.55 -26.67 -1.41
N GLN A 5 32.40 -25.86 -0.78
CA GLN A 5 32.58 -25.88 0.68
C GLN A 5 31.38 -25.25 1.40
N ILE A 6 30.73 -24.27 0.77
CA ILE A 6 29.55 -23.60 1.33
C ILE A 6 28.32 -24.49 1.22
N THR A 7 28.15 -25.21 0.10
CA THR A 7 27.04 -26.16 -0.05
C THR A 7 27.10 -27.28 0.98
N ASP A 8 28.30 -27.78 1.27
CA ASP A 8 28.54 -28.84 2.26
C ASP A 8 28.30 -28.33 3.69
N ALA A 9 28.87 -27.18 4.05
CA ALA A 9 28.74 -26.61 5.39
C ALA A 9 27.30 -26.20 5.77
N TYR A 10 26.52 -25.73 4.80
CA TYR A 10 25.16 -25.20 5.03
C TYR A 10 24.04 -26.11 4.49
N TYR A 11 24.37 -27.31 3.98
CA TYR A 11 23.42 -28.26 3.39
C TYR A 11 22.50 -27.61 2.35
N THR A 12 23.08 -26.80 1.45
CA THR A 12 22.34 -26.08 0.40
C THR A 12 22.75 -26.52 -1.00
N THR A 13 21.97 -26.12 -2.00
CA THR A 13 22.33 -26.32 -3.40
C THR A 13 23.29 -25.24 -3.90
N ALA A 14 24.16 -25.59 -4.86
CA ALA A 14 25.07 -24.64 -5.49
C ALA A 14 24.34 -23.44 -6.11
N THR A 15 23.12 -23.67 -6.62
CA THR A 15 22.24 -22.63 -7.16
C THR A 15 21.82 -21.61 -6.09
N THR A 16 21.50 -22.05 -4.88
CA THR A 16 21.16 -21.13 -3.77
C THR A 16 22.34 -20.25 -3.39
N VAL A 17 23.55 -20.84 -3.27
CA VAL A 17 24.77 -20.08 -2.99
C VAL A 17 25.04 -19.04 -4.08
N GLN A 18 24.88 -19.43 -5.35
CA GLN A 18 25.09 -18.54 -6.48
C GLN A 18 24.04 -17.41 -6.54
N ASN A 19 22.78 -17.69 -6.22
CA ASN A 19 21.71 -16.70 -6.16
C ASN A 19 21.95 -15.67 -5.06
N VAL A 20 22.34 -16.13 -3.87
CA VAL A 20 22.68 -15.24 -2.74
C VAL A 20 23.89 -14.37 -3.08
N ARG A 21 24.95 -14.95 -3.66
CA ARG A 21 26.14 -14.22 -4.10
C ARG A 21 25.79 -13.17 -5.17
N THR A 22 24.97 -13.53 -6.14
CA THR A 22 24.54 -12.62 -7.23
C THR A 22 23.66 -11.49 -6.69
N SER A 23 22.70 -11.81 -5.80
CA SER A 23 21.87 -10.81 -5.14
C SER A 23 22.70 -9.85 -4.29
N TYR A 24 23.68 -10.36 -3.54
CA TYR A 24 24.55 -9.54 -2.71
C TYR A 24 25.39 -8.57 -3.56
N ALA A 25 25.98 -9.07 -4.64
CA ALA A 25 26.78 -8.24 -5.56
C ALA A 25 25.95 -7.13 -6.24
N ASN A 26 24.68 -7.40 -6.57
CA ASN A 26 23.85 -6.46 -7.33
C ASN A 26 23.03 -5.51 -6.45
N ASN A 27 22.60 -5.96 -5.25
CA ASN A 27 21.62 -5.25 -4.44
C ASN A 27 22.11 -4.92 -3.02
N GLY A 28 23.28 -5.41 -2.62
CA GLY A 28 23.85 -5.21 -1.28
C GLY A 28 23.21 -6.08 -0.20
N LEU A 29 23.76 -5.99 1.02
CA LEU A 29 23.42 -6.87 2.15
C LEU A 29 21.93 -6.82 2.54
N GLU A 30 21.40 -5.62 2.76
CA GLU A 30 20.03 -5.43 3.25
C GLU A 30 18.98 -5.98 2.26
N ALA A 31 19.23 -5.85 0.96
CA ALA A 31 18.32 -6.33 -0.06
C ALA A 31 18.38 -7.85 -0.26
N THR A 32 19.52 -8.48 0.04
CA THR A 32 19.65 -9.96 -0.01
C THR A 32 19.05 -10.62 1.22
N ILE A 33 19.19 -10.03 2.41
CA ILE A 33 18.63 -10.58 3.65
C ILE A 33 17.11 -10.37 3.70
N ARG A 34 16.62 -9.22 3.25
CA ARG A 34 15.19 -8.88 3.34
C ARG A 34 14.45 -9.38 2.11
N ARG A 35 13.19 -9.77 2.31
CA ARG A 35 12.26 -10.07 1.22
C ARG A 35 12.14 -8.84 0.31
N LYS A 36 12.27 -9.03 -1.00
CA LYS A 36 12.03 -8.00 -2.01
C LYS A 36 10.66 -7.35 -1.78
N LYS A 37 10.66 -6.05 -1.44
CA LYS A 37 9.44 -5.26 -1.33
C LYS A 37 8.85 -5.11 -2.72
N ARG A 38 7.56 -5.40 -2.88
CA ARG A 38 6.85 -5.15 -4.13
C ARG A 38 6.69 -3.64 -4.29
N GLU A 39 7.01 -3.12 -5.48
CA GLU A 39 6.83 -1.70 -5.79
C GLU A 39 5.35 -1.37 -6.02
N THR A 40 4.62 -2.27 -6.68
CA THR A 40 3.19 -2.09 -6.97
C THR A 40 2.37 -3.26 -6.39
N PRO A 41 1.24 -2.99 -5.72
CA PRO A 41 0.31 -4.03 -5.32
C PRO A 41 -0.34 -4.69 -6.54
N LEU A 42 -0.77 -5.96 -6.38
CA LEU A 42 -1.40 -6.73 -7.46
C LEU A 42 -2.79 -6.18 -7.86
N VAL A 43 -3.43 -5.43 -6.96
CA VAL A 43 -4.70 -4.76 -7.17
C VAL A 43 -4.44 -3.26 -7.07
N PRO A 44 -4.79 -2.46 -8.09
CA PRO A 44 -4.66 -1.01 -7.99
C PRO A 44 -5.50 -0.50 -6.83
N LEU A 45 -4.99 0.48 -6.11
CA LEU A 45 -5.70 1.05 -4.98
C LEU A 45 -6.97 1.73 -5.52
N LYS A 46 -8.15 1.27 -5.07
CA LYS A 46 -9.43 1.88 -5.46
C LYS A 46 -9.52 3.37 -5.12
N VAL A 47 -8.75 3.78 -4.10
CA VAL A 47 -8.65 5.17 -3.69
C VAL A 47 -7.34 5.72 -4.25
N THR A 48 -7.43 6.52 -5.30
CA THR A 48 -6.30 7.26 -5.84
C THR A 48 -6.07 8.52 -5.01
N GLY A 49 -4.87 9.11 -5.04
CA GLY A 49 -4.55 10.34 -4.31
C GLY A 49 -5.51 11.50 -4.62
N ASP A 50 -6.05 11.55 -5.83
CA ASP A 50 -7.07 12.53 -6.24
C ASP A 50 -8.39 12.36 -5.45
N VAL A 51 -8.89 11.13 -5.36
CA VAL A 51 -10.07 10.76 -4.57
C VAL A 51 -9.85 11.12 -3.09
N GLU A 52 -8.66 10.89 -2.55
CA GLU A 52 -8.35 11.28 -1.16
C GLU A 52 -8.46 12.80 -0.96
N ALA A 53 -7.94 13.60 -1.91
CA ALA A 53 -8.02 15.06 -1.83
C ALA A 53 -9.47 15.57 -1.87
N HIS A 54 -10.31 14.94 -2.68
CA HIS A 54 -11.74 15.27 -2.77
C HIS A 54 -12.49 14.94 -1.47
N ILE A 55 -12.20 13.77 -0.86
CA ILE A 55 -12.77 13.40 0.45
C ILE A 55 -12.41 14.44 1.52
N VAL A 56 -11.15 14.88 1.55
CA VAL A 56 -10.69 15.90 2.51
C VAL A 56 -11.37 17.24 2.23
N SER A 57 -11.48 17.65 0.96
CA SER A 57 -12.18 18.89 0.58
C SER A 57 -13.65 18.88 1.00
N LEU A 58 -14.35 17.75 0.84
CA LEU A 58 -15.73 17.60 1.28
C LEU A 58 -15.83 17.68 2.81
N ALA A 59 -14.96 16.98 3.53
CA ALA A 59 -14.96 16.97 4.99
C ALA A 59 -14.67 18.35 5.61
N CYS A 60 -13.87 19.19 4.94
CA CYS A 60 -13.60 20.56 5.35
C CYS A 60 -14.70 21.58 4.95
N GLY A 61 -15.66 21.18 4.11
CA GLY A 61 -16.75 22.03 3.65
C GLY A 61 -17.96 22.06 4.58
N SER A 62 -18.98 22.82 4.19
CA SER A 62 -20.28 22.84 4.89
C SER A 62 -20.97 21.49 4.78
N SER A 63 -21.49 21.00 5.91
CA SER A 63 -22.27 19.76 5.98
C SER A 63 -23.49 19.80 5.06
N SER A 64 -23.92 18.64 4.57
CA SER A 64 -25.10 18.52 3.72
C SER A 64 -26.37 18.96 4.45
N GLU A 65 -27.34 19.44 3.68
CA GLU A 65 -28.61 19.95 4.18
C GLU A 65 -29.29 18.98 5.16
N GLY A 66 -29.65 19.48 6.35
CA GLY A 66 -30.26 18.68 7.42
C GLY A 66 -29.29 18.01 8.41
N TYR A 67 -27.97 18.15 8.23
CA TYR A 67 -26.97 17.61 9.16
C TYR A 67 -26.02 18.71 9.68
N GLU A 68 -25.79 18.72 10.99
CA GLU A 68 -24.85 19.66 11.63
C GLU A 68 -23.38 19.36 11.28
N CYS A 69 -23.05 18.08 11.03
CA CYS A 69 -21.67 17.60 10.82
C CYS A 69 -21.58 16.50 9.76
N TRP A 70 -20.44 16.43 9.07
CA TRP A 70 -20.08 15.32 8.19
C TRP A 70 -19.86 14.03 9.00
N THR A 71 -20.70 13.02 8.76
CA THR A 71 -20.46 11.65 9.22
C THR A 71 -19.74 10.85 8.14
N VAL A 72 -18.92 9.87 8.52
CA VAL A 72 -18.17 9.01 7.57
C VAL A 72 -19.07 8.26 6.58
N HIS A 73 -20.30 7.90 6.97
CA HIS A 73 -21.29 7.32 6.06
C HIS A 73 -21.76 8.36 5.03
N LEU A 74 -22.14 9.54 5.51
CA LEU A 74 -22.65 10.62 4.67
C LEU A 74 -21.59 11.12 3.67
N LEU A 75 -20.31 11.15 4.08
CA LEU A 75 -19.20 11.41 3.17
C LEU A 75 -19.04 10.31 2.12
N ALA A 76 -19.18 9.03 2.49
CA ALA A 76 -19.09 7.93 1.54
C ALA A 76 -20.21 7.99 0.50
N ASP A 77 -21.46 8.21 0.95
CA ASP A 77 -22.62 8.34 0.08
C ASP A 77 -22.47 9.54 -0.86
N LYS A 78 -22.02 10.70 -0.36
CA LYS A 78 -21.75 11.87 -1.20
C LYS A 78 -20.62 11.67 -2.20
N CYS A 79 -19.58 10.91 -1.85
CA CYS A 79 -18.50 10.59 -2.80
C CYS A 79 -18.97 9.68 -3.94
N VAL A 80 -19.94 8.80 -3.68
CA VAL A 80 -20.56 7.96 -4.71
C VAL A 80 -21.56 8.76 -5.55
N GLU A 81 -22.36 9.64 -4.93
CA GLU A 81 -23.31 10.53 -5.64
C GLU A 81 -22.61 11.45 -6.65
N LEU A 82 -21.41 11.94 -6.30
CA LEU A 82 -20.60 12.81 -7.14
C LEU A 82 -19.72 12.03 -8.16
N ASP A 83 -19.92 10.71 -8.29
CA ASP A 83 -19.25 9.81 -9.23
C ASP A 83 -17.71 9.76 -9.11
N TYR A 84 -17.15 10.15 -7.96
CA TYR A 84 -15.69 10.11 -7.76
C TYR A 84 -15.15 8.68 -7.60
N VAL A 85 -15.99 7.73 -7.16
CA VAL A 85 -15.65 6.30 -7.04
C VAL A 85 -16.91 5.45 -7.21
N GLU A 86 -16.81 4.35 -7.99
CA GLU A 86 -17.91 3.39 -8.19
C GLU A 86 -18.46 2.78 -6.88
N SER A 87 -17.61 2.60 -5.87
CA SER A 87 -18.01 2.11 -4.55
C SER A 87 -16.98 2.49 -3.48
N LEU A 88 -17.45 3.14 -2.41
CA LEU A 88 -16.65 3.46 -1.23
C LEU A 88 -17.30 2.89 0.03
N SER A 89 -16.51 2.17 0.83
CA SER A 89 -16.92 1.82 2.19
C SER A 89 -16.69 3.01 3.12
N HIS A 90 -17.61 3.25 4.05
CA HIS A 90 -17.45 4.24 5.12
C HIS A 90 -16.14 4.02 5.94
N MET A 91 -15.68 2.76 6.08
CA MET A 91 -14.42 2.45 6.75
C MET A 91 -13.20 2.95 5.96
N THR A 92 -13.29 2.97 4.63
CA THR A 92 -12.25 3.51 3.76
C THR A 92 -12.12 5.02 3.98
N VAL A 93 -13.25 5.74 4.01
CA VAL A 93 -13.28 7.18 4.33
C VAL A 93 -12.69 7.46 5.70
N ALA A 94 -13.10 6.71 6.73
CA ALA A 94 -12.56 6.85 8.08
C ALA A 94 -11.03 6.63 8.13
N ARG A 95 -10.51 5.65 7.38
CA ARG A 95 -9.07 5.37 7.30
C ARG A 95 -8.31 6.47 6.56
N VAL A 96 -8.88 7.00 5.48
CA VAL A 96 -8.29 8.12 4.72
C VAL A 96 -8.20 9.36 5.61
N LEU A 97 -9.29 9.72 6.29
CA LEU A 97 -9.33 10.86 7.21
C LEU A 97 -8.32 10.70 8.35
N LYS A 98 -8.26 9.54 9.01
CA LYS A 98 -7.28 9.26 10.08
C LYS A 98 -5.82 9.36 9.65
N LYS A 99 -5.52 9.15 8.37
CA LYS A 99 -4.15 9.23 7.85
C LYS A 99 -3.75 10.66 7.48
N ARG A 100 -4.72 11.53 7.21
CA ARG A 100 -4.54 12.88 6.66
C ARG A 100 -4.84 13.99 7.66
N ILE A 101 -5.64 13.71 8.68
CA ILE A 101 -5.97 14.54 9.85
C ILE A 101 -5.28 13.93 11.07
#